data_AF-R7P400-F1
#
_entry.id   AF-R7P400-F1
#
_cell.length_a   1.000
_cell.length_b   1.000
_cell.length_c   1.000
_cell.angle_alpha   90.00
_cell.angle_beta   90.00
_cell.angle_gamma   90.00
#
_symmetry.space_group_name_H-M   'P 1'
#
loop_
_entity.id
_entity.type
_entity.pdbx_description
1 polymer ?
#
loop_
_entity_poly.entity_id
_entity_poly.type
_entity_poly.pdbx_seq_one_letter_code
_entity_poly.pdbx_strand_id
1 'polypeptide(L)'
;MKKRLIILLGVGISFLILPFLINVYGLWRLIILLIGILLITICTAIKFKNNIIVIILVNLILLSSTYGIDYLLCYKLNRLPIYAFSLESNDSFRTLNSFFYRVYDCNSNLVMDYGYRKSYICDEDLLDTVDVNSLLQDPRVSYKKYKNKFIKVSGKISKIVGSEVLELGKYTKTDDVLNGYVLFSDSEALVVNTTEVLSKYRIYDEITVIGRVDSTDGKKITLKDTLLIPSNIYDSFTYEVINNDSKLTNLVKDKNYYYYGINSINIKYDSNNIYELSYSLTDNRFSVLDIIGNSTYEVLKKDDEEIGKLYKLDKFNVVLCNNDNVIFASLKKNINYEVCSYVVDE
;
A
#
# COMPACT_ATOMS: atom_id res chain seq x y z
N MET A 1 11.38 -26.92 55.38
CA MET A 1 10.85 -27.31 54.05
C MET A 1 11.50 -28.64 53.67
N LYS A 2 10.76 -29.70 53.32
CA LYS A 2 11.37 -31.02 53.01
C LYS A 2 12.37 -30.84 51.84
N LYS A 3 13.57 -31.43 51.91
CA LYS A 3 14.66 -31.30 50.92
C LYS A 3 14.18 -31.50 49.47
N ARG A 4 13.20 -32.39 49.25
CA ARG A 4 12.55 -32.65 47.96
C ARG A 4 11.77 -31.45 47.38
N LEU A 5 11.09 -30.64 48.21
CA LEU A 5 10.40 -29.43 47.75
C LEU A 5 11.38 -28.34 47.31
N ILE A 6 12.53 -28.22 47.99
CA ILE A 6 13.58 -27.26 47.60
C ILE A 6 14.11 -27.61 46.22
N ILE A 7 14.38 -28.89 45.97
CA ILE A 7 14.86 -29.38 44.67
C ILE A 7 13.81 -29.12 43.58
N LEU A 8 12.53 -29.46 43.82
CA LEU A 8 11.44 -29.24 42.87
C LEU A 8 11.29 -27.75 42.51
N LEU A 9 11.34 -26.87 43.50
CA LEU A 9 11.29 -25.42 43.30
C LEU A 9 12.49 -24.92 42.49
N GLY A 10 13.70 -25.40 42.81
CA GLY A 10 14.92 -25.05 42.07
C GLY A 10 14.83 -25.44 40.60
N VAL A 11 14.37 -26.66 40.29
CA VAL A 11 14.16 -27.11 38.90
C VAL A 11 13.10 -26.26 38.20
N GLY A 12 11.98 -25.97 38.86
CA GLY A 12 10.93 -25.11 38.31
C GLY A 12 11.43 -23.70 37.95
N ILE A 13 12.23 -23.09 38.83
CA ILE A 13 12.85 -21.78 38.58
C ILE A 13 13.84 -21.86 37.41
N SER A 14 14.67 -22.90 37.33
CA SER A 14 15.59 -23.09 36.20
C SER A 14 14.85 -23.16 34.87
N PHE A 15 13.71 -23.86 34.82
CA PHE A 15 12.86 -23.94 33.63
C PHE A 15 12.12 -22.64 33.32
N LEU A 16 11.88 -21.77 34.31
CA LEU A 16 11.39 -20.41 34.04
C LEU A 16 12.46 -19.54 33.37
N ILE A 17 13.73 -19.66 33.76
CA ILE A 17 14.80 -18.77 33.29
C ILE A 17 15.35 -19.21 31.94
N LEU A 18 15.56 -20.51 31.74
CA LEU A 18 16.24 -21.06 30.57
C LEU A 18 15.66 -20.58 29.21
N PRO A 19 14.33 -20.51 29.01
CA PRO A 19 13.73 -20.03 27.76
C PRO A 19 14.10 -18.59 27.41
N PHE A 20 14.40 -17.74 28.38
CA PHE A 20 14.76 -16.34 28.14
C PHE A 20 16.22 -16.16 27.71
N LEU A 21 17.10 -17.12 28.03
CA LEU A 21 18.52 -17.06 27.67
C LEU A 21 18.75 -17.39 26.19
N ILE A 22 17.93 -18.27 25.63
CA ILE A 22 18.07 -18.79 24.26
C ILE A 22 17.31 -17.89 23.28
N ASN A 23 18.02 -17.21 22.37
CA ASN A 23 17.44 -16.29 21.38
C ASN A 23 17.15 -16.96 20.05
N VAL A 24 16.49 -18.12 20.09
CA VAL A 24 16.04 -18.84 18.89
C VAL A 24 14.54 -19.03 19.01
N TYR A 25 13.78 -18.64 17.99
CA TYR A 25 12.34 -18.87 18.00
C TYR A 25 12.05 -20.37 18.06
N GLY A 26 11.08 -20.75 18.89
CA GLY A 26 10.63 -22.13 18.96
C GLY A 26 9.56 -22.33 20.04
N LEU A 27 8.49 -23.04 19.69
CA LEU A 27 7.40 -23.38 20.61
C LEU A 27 7.89 -24.12 21.86
N TRP A 28 9.03 -24.80 21.77
CA TRP A 28 9.66 -25.47 22.91
C TRP A 28 10.00 -24.48 24.05
N ARG A 29 10.30 -23.20 23.76
CA ARG A 29 10.57 -22.18 24.79
C ARG A 29 9.34 -21.96 25.67
N LEU A 30 8.17 -21.86 25.04
CA LEU A 30 6.90 -21.74 25.73
C LEU A 30 6.57 -23.02 26.52
N ILE A 31 6.82 -24.21 25.95
CA ILE A 31 6.59 -25.48 26.63
C ILE A 31 7.45 -25.62 27.88
N ILE A 32 8.75 -25.32 27.81
CA ILE A 32 9.65 -25.37 28.97
C ILE A 32 9.19 -24.40 30.05
N LEU A 33 8.79 -23.19 29.66
CA LEU A 33 8.28 -22.18 30.59
C LEU A 33 7.02 -22.68 31.30
N LEU A 34 6.06 -23.26 30.56
CA LEU A 34 4.83 -23.85 31.12
C LEU A 34 5.13 -25.01 32.07
N ILE A 35 6.10 -25.87 31.77
CA ILE A 35 6.54 -26.93 32.68
C ILE A 35 7.13 -26.32 33.96
N GLY A 36 7.94 -25.26 33.86
CA GLY A 36 8.47 -24.52 35.01
C GLY A 36 7.36 -23.98 35.92
N ILE A 37 6.34 -23.33 35.33
CA ILE A 37 5.16 -22.85 36.05
C ILE A 37 4.41 -24.00 36.74
N LEU A 38 4.22 -25.12 36.04
CA LEU A 38 3.54 -26.29 36.58
C LEU A 38 4.28 -26.91 37.78
N LEU A 39 5.61 -27.03 37.71
CA LEU A 39 6.43 -27.52 38.82
C LEU A 39 6.34 -26.61 40.06
N ILE A 40 6.38 -25.29 39.86
CA ILE A 40 6.22 -24.31 40.95
C ILE A 40 4.80 -24.37 41.52
N THR A 41 3.80 -24.60 40.67
CA THR A 41 2.40 -24.76 41.09
C THR A 41 2.22 -25.98 41.99
N ILE A 42 2.76 -27.14 41.60
CA ILE A 42 2.74 -28.36 42.42
C ILE A 42 3.46 -28.12 43.76
N CYS A 43 4.63 -27.47 43.72
CA CYS A 43 5.38 -27.11 44.91
C CYS A 43 4.56 -26.22 45.87
N THR A 44 3.89 -25.21 45.32
CA THR A 44 3.02 -24.28 46.05
C THR A 44 1.83 -25.00 46.67
N ALA A 45 1.16 -25.85 45.89
CA ALA A 45 0.01 -26.64 46.36
C ALA A 45 0.39 -27.52 47.56
N ILE A 46 1.51 -28.24 47.48
CA ILE A 46 1.99 -29.09 48.58
C ILE A 46 2.35 -28.24 49.81
N LYS A 47 3.05 -27.10 49.62
CA LYS A 47 3.49 -26.24 50.73
C LYS A 47 2.33 -25.59 51.48
N PHE A 48 1.29 -25.16 50.76
CA PHE A 48 0.14 -24.45 51.31
C PHE A 48 -1.11 -25.33 51.44
N LYS A 49 -0.94 -26.65 51.55
CA LYS A 49 -2.02 -27.63 51.78
C LYS A 49 -3.20 -27.45 50.82
N ASN A 50 -2.91 -27.25 49.53
CA ASN A 50 -3.88 -27.07 48.45
C ASN A 50 -4.81 -25.84 48.62
N ASN A 51 -4.34 -24.76 49.25
CA ASN A 51 -5.09 -23.50 49.25
C ASN A 51 -5.25 -22.96 47.81
N ILE A 52 -6.47 -23.06 47.29
CA ILE A 52 -6.84 -22.70 45.92
C ILE A 52 -6.51 -21.24 45.61
N ILE A 53 -6.78 -20.32 46.54
CA ILE A 53 -6.55 -18.88 46.34
C ILE A 53 -5.05 -18.61 46.12
N VAL A 54 -4.19 -19.23 46.93
CA VAL A 54 -2.73 -19.07 46.82
C VAL A 54 -2.22 -19.65 45.50
N ILE A 55 -2.73 -20.82 45.11
CA ILE A 55 -2.35 -21.48 43.85
C ILE A 55 -2.69 -20.59 42.64
N ILE A 56 -3.90 -20.04 42.59
CA ILE A 56 -4.35 -19.15 41.52
C ILE A 56 -3.50 -17.88 41.49
N LEU A 57 -3.30 -17.24 42.65
CA LEU A 57 -2.55 -15.99 42.75
C LEU A 57 -1.10 -16.16 42.28
N VAL A 58 -0.43 -17.25 42.69
CA VAL A 58 0.95 -17.53 42.27
C VAL A 58 1.04 -17.73 40.76
N ASN A 59 0.10 -18.46 40.15
CA ASN A 59 0.08 -18.65 38.70
C ASN A 59 -0.15 -17.34 37.94
N LEU A 60 -1.08 -16.50 38.40
CA LEU A 60 -1.31 -15.18 37.83
C LEU A 60 -0.06 -14.30 37.89
N ILE A 61 0.63 -14.28 39.03
CA ILE A 61 1.88 -13.52 39.19
C ILE A 61 2.95 -14.06 38.24
N LEU A 62 3.15 -15.39 38.16
CA LEU A 62 4.17 -15.99 37.31
C LEU A 62 3.91 -15.72 35.83
N LEU A 63 2.68 -15.91 35.35
CA LEU A 63 2.30 -15.63 33.96
C LEU A 63 2.49 -14.15 33.63
N SER A 64 1.99 -13.25 34.48
CA SER A 64 2.11 -11.80 34.27
C SER A 64 3.57 -11.33 34.28
N SER A 65 4.38 -11.86 35.20
CA SER A 65 5.80 -11.50 35.34
C SER A 65 6.61 -12.00 34.14
N THR A 66 6.42 -13.25 33.74
CA THR A 66 7.13 -13.83 32.59
C THR A 66 6.73 -13.18 31.27
N TYR A 67 5.44 -12.85 31.10
CA TYR A 67 4.98 -12.08 29.94
C TYR A 67 5.58 -10.66 29.92
N GLY A 68 5.60 -9.97 31.07
CA GLY A 68 6.23 -8.65 31.20
C GLY A 68 7.73 -8.67 30.91
N ILE A 69 8.45 -9.70 31.36
CA ILE A 69 9.88 -9.90 31.04
C ILE A 69 10.05 -10.14 29.54
N ASP A 70 9.23 -11.00 28.92
CA ASP A 70 9.28 -11.28 27.49
C ASP A 70 9.10 -10.00 26.66
N TYR A 71 8.08 -9.21 27.00
CA TYR A 71 7.82 -7.90 26.41
C TYR A 71 9.03 -6.96 26.53
N LEU A 72 9.62 -6.85 27.74
CA LEU A 72 10.74 -5.95 27.98
C LEU A 72 11.99 -6.36 27.19
N LEU A 73 12.26 -7.66 27.09
CA LEU A 73 13.37 -8.19 26.30
C LEU A 73 13.16 -7.96 24.80
N CYS A 74 11.93 -8.10 24.31
CA CYS A 74 11.61 -7.77 22.91
C CYS A 74 11.82 -6.28 22.64
N TYR A 75 11.29 -5.42 23.52
CA TYR A 75 11.29 -3.97 23.33
C TYR A 75 12.68 -3.33 23.48
N LYS A 76 13.48 -3.76 24.46
CA LYS A 76 14.77 -3.12 24.77
C LYS A 76 15.99 -3.85 24.22
N LEU A 77 15.92 -5.17 24.07
CA LEU A 77 17.09 -6.00 23.76
C LEU A 77 16.96 -6.74 22.43
N ASN A 78 15.96 -6.40 21.61
CA ASN A 78 15.68 -7.03 20.32
C ASN A 78 15.76 -8.57 20.39
N ARG A 79 15.17 -9.14 21.45
CA ARG A 79 15.05 -10.59 21.63
C ARG A 79 13.79 -11.12 20.96
N LEU A 80 13.84 -12.37 20.52
CA LEU A 80 12.67 -13.05 19.97
C LEU A 80 11.67 -13.36 21.10
N PRO A 81 10.38 -13.00 20.94
CA PRO A 81 9.34 -13.29 21.93
C PRO A 81 9.15 -14.80 22.15
N ILE A 82 8.81 -15.16 23.39
CA ILE A 82 8.38 -16.51 23.79
C ILE A 82 6.86 -16.63 23.63
N TYR A 83 6.12 -15.61 24.07
CA TYR A 83 4.65 -15.60 24.05
C TYR A 83 4.12 -15.09 22.70
N ALA A 84 4.63 -15.63 21.60
CA ALA A 84 4.21 -15.25 20.26
C ALA A 84 4.16 -16.46 19.32
N PHE A 85 3.26 -16.39 18.35
CA PHE A 85 3.14 -17.35 17.27
C PHE A 85 3.78 -16.79 15.99
N SER A 86 4.65 -17.57 15.36
CA SER A 86 5.31 -17.21 14.09
C SER A 86 4.42 -17.48 12.89
N LEU A 87 4.30 -16.47 12.04
CA LEU A 87 3.71 -16.54 10.71
C LEU A 87 4.76 -16.14 9.69
N GLU A 88 5.32 -17.15 9.02
CA GLU A 88 6.31 -16.98 7.96
C GLU A 88 5.61 -16.65 6.65
N SER A 89 5.95 -15.49 6.08
CA SER A 89 5.48 -15.10 4.75
C SER A 89 6.44 -15.63 3.69
N ASN A 90 7.74 -15.56 3.96
CA ASN A 90 8.83 -16.22 3.22
C ASN A 90 10.06 -16.39 4.15
N ASP A 91 11.20 -16.76 3.58
CA ASP A 91 12.44 -17.04 4.33
C ASP A 91 13.05 -15.81 5.00
N SER A 92 12.82 -14.62 4.45
CA SER A 92 13.40 -13.36 4.92
C SER A 92 12.44 -12.53 5.77
N PHE A 93 11.15 -12.86 5.78
CA PHE A 93 10.14 -12.10 6.50
C PHE A 93 9.11 -12.98 7.21
N ARG A 94 8.97 -12.74 8.51
CA ARG A 94 7.92 -13.33 9.35
C ARG A 94 7.38 -12.34 10.37
N THR A 95 6.19 -12.64 10.87
CA THR A 95 5.59 -11.89 11.99
C THR A 95 5.38 -12.80 13.19
N LEU A 96 5.74 -12.30 14.37
CA LEU A 96 5.58 -12.99 15.64
C LEU A 96 4.45 -12.30 16.40
N ASN A 97 3.26 -12.90 16.37
CA ASN A 97 2.06 -12.33 16.96
C ASN A 97 1.90 -12.79 18.42
N SER A 98 1.94 -11.85 19.35
CA SER A 98 1.63 -12.06 20.77
C SER A 98 0.17 -11.70 21.06
N PHE A 99 -0.19 -11.50 22.33
CA PHE A 99 -1.53 -11.09 22.71
C PHE A 99 -1.76 -9.57 22.53
N PHE A 100 -0.79 -8.74 22.95
CA PHE A 100 -0.89 -7.27 22.90
C PHE A 100 0.05 -6.60 21.91
N TYR A 101 0.92 -7.36 21.25
CA TYR A 101 1.91 -6.81 20.34
C TYR A 101 2.24 -7.83 19.25
N ARG A 102 2.85 -7.34 18.18
CA ARG A 102 3.56 -8.18 17.23
C ARG A 102 4.99 -7.70 17.07
N VAL A 103 5.84 -8.59 16.62
CA VAL A 103 7.20 -8.27 16.19
C VAL A 103 7.33 -8.64 14.72
N TYR A 104 7.74 -7.67 13.92
CA TYR A 104 8.18 -7.89 12.55
C TYR A 104 9.63 -8.35 12.58
N ASP A 105 9.91 -9.48 11.94
CA ASP A 105 11.27 -9.96 11.73
C ASP A 105 11.63 -9.69 10.27
N CYS A 106 12.26 -8.54 10.04
CA CYS A 106 12.67 -8.04 8.73
C CYS A 106 14.12 -8.49 8.47
N ASN A 107 14.31 -9.74 8.02
CA ASN A 107 15.64 -10.32 7.79
C ASN A 107 16.56 -10.22 9.03
N SER A 108 16.10 -10.72 10.18
CA SER A 108 16.76 -10.64 11.49
C SER A 108 16.78 -9.26 12.16
N ASN A 109 16.24 -8.22 11.52
CA ASN A 109 15.98 -6.95 12.17
C ASN A 109 14.58 -6.97 12.82
N LEU A 110 14.52 -6.97 14.15
CA LEU A 110 13.28 -7.06 14.89
C LEU A 110 12.69 -5.67 15.14
N VAL A 111 11.45 -5.46 14.69
CA VAL A 111 10.72 -4.22 14.96
C VAL A 111 9.39 -4.53 15.65
N MET A 112 9.22 -3.96 16.84
CA MET A 112 8.01 -4.15 17.63
C MET A 112 6.88 -3.20 17.23
N ASP A 113 5.67 -3.74 17.21
CA ASP A 113 4.42 -3.00 17.06
C ASP A 113 3.49 -3.33 18.23
N TYR A 114 3.39 -2.39 19.16
CA TYR A 114 2.53 -2.49 20.33
C TYR A 114 1.08 -2.13 19.98
N GLY A 115 0.15 -3.01 20.33
CA GLY A 115 -1.27 -2.81 20.09
C GLY A 115 -1.69 -2.95 18.63
N TYR A 116 -0.86 -3.54 17.77
CA TYR A 116 -1.17 -3.75 16.34
C TYR A 116 -1.53 -2.47 15.60
N ARG A 117 -0.77 -1.39 15.84
CA ARG A 117 -1.10 -0.05 15.34
C ARG A 117 -0.36 0.32 14.05
N LYS A 118 0.73 -0.37 13.73
CA LYS A 118 1.54 -0.05 12.55
C LYS A 118 1.01 -0.77 11.31
N SER A 119 1.18 -0.19 10.13
CA SER A 119 1.05 -0.94 8.87
C SER A 119 2.27 -1.86 8.65
N TYR A 120 2.48 -2.36 7.44
CA TYR A 120 3.75 -2.95 7.04
C TYR A 120 4.90 -1.94 7.23
N ILE A 121 6.05 -2.42 7.71
CA ILE A 121 7.19 -1.55 8.12
C ILE A 121 8.57 -2.04 7.68
N CYS A 122 8.65 -3.25 7.11
CA CYS A 122 9.93 -3.73 6.59
C CYS A 122 10.19 -3.17 5.20
N ASP A 123 11.38 -3.40 4.68
CA ASP A 123 11.70 -3.05 3.30
C ASP A 123 10.81 -3.81 2.31
N GLU A 124 10.50 -3.16 1.19
CA GLU A 124 9.54 -3.64 0.20
C GLU A 124 10.07 -4.82 -0.63
N ASP A 125 11.39 -4.97 -0.70
CA ASP A 125 12.12 -5.99 -1.45
C ASP A 125 12.17 -7.35 -0.71
N LEU A 126 11.86 -7.37 0.59
CA LEU A 126 11.82 -8.60 1.38
C LEU A 126 10.66 -9.53 1.01
N LEU A 127 9.66 -9.06 0.26
CA LEU A 127 8.51 -9.85 -0.16
C LEU A 127 8.46 -10.01 -1.68
N ASP A 128 8.26 -11.24 -2.13
CA ASP A 128 8.01 -11.53 -3.54
C ASP A 128 6.68 -10.94 -3.98
N THR A 129 6.67 -10.38 -5.19
CA THR A 129 5.47 -9.76 -5.77
C THR A 129 4.61 -10.84 -6.42
N VAL A 130 3.34 -10.88 -6.03
CA VAL A 130 2.32 -11.75 -6.61
C VAL A 130 1.42 -10.91 -7.52
N ASP A 131 1.17 -11.40 -8.72
CA ASP A 131 0.21 -10.76 -9.63
C ASP A 131 -1.24 -10.97 -9.14
N VAL A 132 -2.06 -9.91 -9.20
CA VAL A 132 -3.45 -9.93 -8.73
C VAL A 132 -4.30 -10.96 -9.47
N ASN A 133 -4.07 -11.19 -10.78
CA ASN A 133 -4.83 -12.16 -11.55
C ASN A 133 -4.56 -13.59 -11.08
N SER A 134 -3.29 -13.86 -10.74
CA SER A 134 -2.85 -15.14 -10.17
C SER A 134 -3.42 -15.34 -8.76
N LEU A 135 -3.39 -14.30 -7.93
CA LEU A 135 -3.94 -14.36 -6.57
C LEU A 135 -5.44 -14.63 -6.56
N LEU A 136 -6.18 -13.98 -7.47
CA LEU A 136 -7.64 -14.05 -7.56
C LEU A 136 -8.14 -15.17 -8.50
N GLN A 137 -7.27 -16.05 -9.00
CA GLN A 137 -7.71 -17.20 -9.80
C GLN A 137 -8.59 -18.16 -8.98
N ASP A 138 -8.21 -18.43 -7.72
CA ASP A 138 -9.03 -19.09 -6.71
C ASP A 138 -8.83 -18.40 -5.35
N PRO A 139 -9.71 -17.43 -5.01
CA PRO A 139 -9.61 -16.66 -3.78
C PRO A 139 -9.61 -17.51 -2.51
N ARG A 140 -10.30 -18.66 -2.51
CA ARG A 140 -10.41 -19.54 -1.34
C ARG A 140 -9.10 -20.27 -1.08
N VAL A 141 -8.45 -20.76 -2.13
CA VAL A 141 -7.14 -21.42 -2.05
C VAL A 141 -6.07 -20.40 -1.66
N SER A 142 -6.04 -19.24 -2.31
CA SER A 142 -5.11 -18.15 -1.99
C SER A 142 -5.25 -17.68 -0.55
N TYR A 143 -6.48 -17.47 -0.06
CA TYR A 143 -6.73 -17.11 1.33
C TYR A 143 -6.18 -18.16 2.30
N LYS A 144 -6.44 -19.46 2.07
CA LYS A 144 -5.91 -20.53 2.94
C LYS A 144 -4.38 -20.53 3.00
N LYS A 145 -3.71 -20.26 1.87
CA LYS A 145 -2.24 -20.20 1.78
C LYS A 145 -1.67 -19.01 2.55
N TYR A 146 -2.31 -17.85 2.43
CA TYR A 146 -1.76 -16.58 2.92
C TYR A 146 -2.44 -16.04 4.19
N LYS A 147 -3.40 -16.75 4.76
CA LYS A 147 -4.15 -16.30 5.95
C LYS A 147 -3.23 -15.78 7.06
N ASN A 148 -3.48 -14.55 7.50
CA ASN A 148 -2.69 -13.80 8.49
C ASN A 148 -1.24 -13.48 8.12
N LYS A 149 -0.77 -13.84 6.91
CA LYS A 149 0.55 -13.49 6.39
C LYS A 149 0.49 -12.17 5.64
N PHE A 150 1.64 -11.49 5.52
CA PHE A 150 1.74 -10.37 4.60
C PHE A 150 2.06 -10.87 3.21
N ILE A 151 1.48 -10.21 2.22
CA ILE A 151 1.74 -10.45 0.81
C ILE A 151 1.97 -9.11 0.11
N LYS A 152 2.84 -9.13 -0.91
CA LYS A 152 3.03 -8.01 -1.84
C LYS A 152 2.31 -8.36 -3.13
N VAL A 153 1.37 -7.52 -3.55
CA VAL A 153 0.50 -7.76 -4.70
C VAL A 153 0.58 -6.60 -5.67
N SER A 154 0.87 -6.87 -6.94
CA SER A 154 0.78 -5.90 -8.02
C SER A 154 -0.52 -6.08 -8.80
N GLY A 155 -1.17 -4.98 -9.16
CA GLY A 155 -2.39 -5.03 -9.95
C GLY A 155 -2.96 -3.67 -10.30
N LYS A 156 -4.10 -3.68 -11.00
CA LYS A 156 -4.83 -2.47 -11.38
C LYS A 156 -6.01 -2.21 -10.46
N ILE A 157 -6.22 -0.94 -10.16
CA ILE A 157 -7.32 -0.46 -9.32
C ILE A 157 -8.64 -0.63 -10.08
N SER A 158 -9.54 -1.46 -9.56
CA SER A 158 -10.88 -1.65 -10.13
C SER A 158 -11.91 -0.73 -9.53
N LYS A 159 -11.73 -0.34 -8.26
CA LYS A 159 -12.71 0.47 -7.53
C LYS A 159 -12.04 1.25 -6.40
N ILE A 160 -12.55 2.45 -6.12
CA ILE A 160 -12.23 3.23 -4.93
C ILE A 160 -13.54 3.52 -4.21
N VAL A 161 -13.60 3.23 -2.91
CA VAL A 161 -14.81 3.39 -2.08
C VAL A 161 -14.49 4.29 -0.90
N GLY A 162 -15.00 5.52 -0.94
CA GLY A 162 -14.71 6.52 0.09
C GLY A 162 -13.22 6.87 0.12
N SER A 163 -12.70 7.11 1.32
CA SER A 163 -11.31 7.51 1.56
C SER A 163 -10.40 6.40 2.10
N GLU A 164 -10.94 5.23 2.40
CA GLU A 164 -10.24 4.19 3.19
C GLU A 164 -10.14 2.84 2.47
N VAL A 165 -10.91 2.64 1.40
CA VAL A 165 -11.01 1.34 0.73
C VAL A 165 -10.72 1.47 -0.75
N LEU A 166 -9.84 0.59 -1.22
CA LEU A 166 -9.48 0.41 -2.61
C LEU A 166 -9.62 -1.07 -2.99
N GLU A 167 -10.06 -1.37 -4.21
CA GLU A 167 -10.11 -2.74 -4.73
C GLU A 167 -9.15 -2.90 -5.91
N LEU A 168 -8.35 -3.97 -5.89
CA LEU A 168 -7.67 -4.47 -7.08
C LEU A 168 -8.50 -5.60 -7.68
N GLY A 169 -8.80 -5.50 -8.97
CA GLY A 169 -9.60 -6.49 -9.68
C GLY A 169 -8.73 -7.47 -10.45
N LYS A 170 -9.24 -8.68 -10.68
CA LYS A 170 -8.73 -9.54 -11.74
C LYS A 170 -9.12 -8.92 -13.09
N TYR A 171 -8.22 -8.86 -14.05
CA TYR A 171 -8.46 -8.23 -15.35
C TYR A 171 -7.87 -9.00 -16.52
N THR A 172 -8.43 -8.76 -17.70
CA THR A 172 -7.88 -9.16 -18.99
C THR A 172 -7.54 -7.92 -19.80
N LYS A 173 -6.37 -7.92 -20.45
CA LYS A 173 -5.97 -6.86 -21.38
C LYS A 173 -6.89 -6.87 -22.61
N THR A 174 -7.21 -5.68 -23.10
CA THR A 174 -7.95 -5.44 -24.33
C THR A 174 -7.04 -4.86 -25.41
N ASP A 175 -7.46 -4.96 -26.67
CA ASP A 175 -6.75 -4.29 -27.78
C ASP A 175 -6.87 -2.76 -27.67
N ASP A 176 -7.93 -2.27 -27.03
CA ASP A 176 -8.04 -0.88 -26.62
C ASP A 176 -7.26 -0.67 -25.32
N VAL A 177 -6.20 0.12 -25.43
CA VAL A 177 -5.22 0.41 -24.36
C VAL A 177 -5.36 1.84 -23.85
N LEU A 178 -6.31 2.59 -24.41
CA LEU A 178 -6.54 3.98 -24.09
C LEU A 178 -7.13 4.11 -22.67
N ASN A 179 -6.67 5.13 -21.97
CA ASN A 179 -6.94 5.40 -20.56
C ASN A 179 -6.64 4.21 -19.62
N GLY A 180 -5.68 3.37 -20.00
CA GLY A 180 -5.26 2.21 -19.21
C GLY A 180 -6.34 1.13 -19.05
N TYR A 181 -7.39 1.20 -19.91
CA TYR A 181 -8.59 0.40 -19.82
C TYR A 181 -8.27 -1.10 -19.82
N VAL A 182 -8.98 -1.82 -18.95
CA VAL A 182 -8.98 -3.27 -18.89
C VAL A 182 -10.38 -3.76 -18.52
N LEU A 183 -10.69 -4.99 -18.91
CA LEU A 183 -11.93 -5.65 -18.49
C LEU A 183 -11.70 -6.33 -17.15
N PHE A 184 -12.29 -5.80 -16.09
CA PHE A 184 -12.29 -6.42 -14.78
C PHE A 184 -13.31 -7.56 -14.70
N SER A 185 -12.99 -8.60 -13.93
CA SER A 185 -13.97 -9.60 -13.50
C SER A 185 -14.94 -8.96 -12.49
N ASP A 186 -16.24 -9.21 -12.66
CA ASP A 186 -17.27 -8.57 -11.84
C ASP A 186 -17.33 -9.06 -10.38
N SER A 187 -16.62 -10.16 -10.05
CA SER A 187 -16.91 -10.90 -8.82
C SER A 187 -15.73 -11.08 -7.86
N GLU A 188 -14.51 -11.28 -8.37
CA GLU A 188 -13.31 -11.47 -7.56
C GLU A 188 -12.52 -10.17 -7.42
N ALA A 189 -12.17 -9.82 -6.18
CA ALA A 189 -11.39 -8.62 -5.89
C ALA A 189 -10.49 -8.80 -4.68
N LEU A 190 -9.38 -8.09 -4.68
CA LEU A 190 -8.56 -7.86 -3.50
C LEU A 190 -8.99 -6.53 -2.88
N VAL A 191 -9.64 -6.57 -1.73
CA VAL A 191 -10.06 -5.40 -0.96
C VAL A 191 -8.90 -4.95 -0.10
N VAL A 192 -8.57 -3.66 -0.18
CA VAL A 192 -7.41 -3.06 0.49
C VAL A 192 -7.93 -1.99 1.45
N ASN A 193 -7.90 -2.29 2.75
CA ASN A 193 -8.24 -1.31 3.79
C ASN A 193 -6.98 -0.55 4.19
N THR A 194 -6.97 0.76 3.90
CA THR A 194 -5.80 1.62 4.11
C THR A 194 -6.15 2.87 4.91
N THR A 195 -5.15 3.43 5.59
CA THR A 195 -5.21 4.75 6.20
C THR A 195 -4.51 5.82 5.33
N GLU A 196 -3.96 5.43 4.18
CA GLU A 196 -3.33 6.37 3.25
C GLU A 196 -4.36 7.20 2.48
N VAL A 197 -3.95 8.39 2.06
CA VAL A 197 -4.78 9.30 1.26
C VAL A 197 -4.99 8.71 -0.14
N LEU A 198 -6.24 8.32 -0.43
CA LEU A 198 -6.61 7.72 -1.72
C LEU A 198 -6.81 8.71 -2.87
N SER A 199 -6.83 10.02 -2.60
CA SER A 199 -7.10 11.05 -3.62
C SER A 199 -6.02 11.17 -4.71
N LYS A 200 -4.88 10.49 -4.55
CA LYS A 200 -3.81 10.41 -5.56
C LYS A 200 -3.96 9.21 -6.51
N TYR A 201 -4.85 8.27 -6.21
CA TYR A 201 -5.07 7.07 -7.02
C TYR A 201 -6.35 7.18 -7.83
N ARG A 202 -6.41 6.44 -8.93
CA ARG A 202 -7.56 6.37 -9.82
C ARG A 202 -7.81 4.94 -10.29
N ILE A 203 -9.03 4.69 -10.75
CA ILE A 203 -9.36 3.43 -11.42
C ILE A 203 -8.44 3.26 -12.64
N TYR A 204 -8.03 2.01 -12.90
CA TYR A 204 -7.07 1.58 -13.92
C TYR A 204 -5.60 1.86 -13.66
N ASP A 205 -5.28 2.63 -12.61
CA ASP A 205 -3.88 2.83 -12.22
C ASP A 205 -3.27 1.51 -11.75
N GLU A 206 -2.02 1.30 -12.14
CA GLU A 206 -1.20 0.19 -11.68
C GLU A 206 -0.54 0.56 -10.36
N ILE A 207 -0.72 -0.29 -9.35
CA ILE A 207 -0.13 -0.10 -8.02
C ILE A 207 0.41 -1.42 -7.48
N THR A 208 1.32 -1.30 -6.52
CA THR A 208 1.71 -2.42 -5.66
C THR A 208 1.22 -2.17 -4.25
N VAL A 209 0.69 -3.23 -3.62
CA VAL A 209 0.17 -3.17 -2.26
C VAL A 209 0.84 -4.23 -1.42
N ILE A 210 1.36 -3.83 -0.26
CA ILE A 210 1.77 -4.79 0.78
C ILE A 210 0.72 -4.77 1.87
N GLY A 211 0.23 -5.94 2.29
CA GLY A 211 -0.78 -6.00 3.34
C GLY A 211 -0.93 -7.39 3.94
N ARG A 212 -1.47 -7.43 5.15
CA ARG A 212 -1.80 -8.68 5.84
C ARG A 212 -3.15 -9.19 5.38
N VAL A 213 -3.20 -10.45 4.96
CA VAL A 213 -4.45 -11.15 4.63
C VAL A 213 -5.26 -11.37 5.89
N ASP A 214 -6.42 -10.72 5.97
CA ASP A 214 -7.30 -10.75 7.14
C ASP A 214 -8.44 -11.75 6.97
N SER A 215 -9.25 -11.57 5.93
CA SER A 215 -10.52 -12.26 5.78
C SER A 215 -10.87 -12.52 4.31
N THR A 216 -11.87 -13.39 4.10
CA THR A 216 -12.45 -13.67 2.79
C THR A 216 -13.93 -14.01 2.93
N ASP A 217 -14.73 -13.60 1.95
CA ASP A 217 -16.12 -14.06 1.77
C ASP A 217 -16.23 -15.23 0.78
N GLY A 218 -15.08 -15.71 0.28
CA GLY A 218 -14.96 -16.76 -0.73
C GLY A 218 -14.80 -16.26 -2.16
N LYS A 219 -14.99 -14.97 -2.44
CA LYS A 219 -14.68 -14.32 -3.74
C LYS A 219 -13.71 -13.16 -3.60
N LYS A 220 -13.81 -12.43 -2.49
CA LYS A 220 -12.93 -11.32 -2.15
C LYS A 220 -11.95 -11.71 -1.07
N ILE A 221 -10.74 -11.17 -1.15
CA ILE A 221 -9.72 -11.27 -0.10
C ILE A 221 -9.52 -9.86 0.45
N THR A 222 -9.55 -9.71 1.77
CA THR A 222 -9.35 -8.41 2.42
C THR A 222 -7.96 -8.33 3.01
N LEU A 223 -7.26 -7.25 2.69
CA LEU A 223 -5.99 -6.85 3.29
C LEU A 223 -6.20 -5.74 4.31
N LYS A 224 -5.38 -5.78 5.36
CA LYS A 224 -5.23 -4.71 6.36
C LYS A 224 -3.77 -4.50 6.70
N ASP A 225 -3.48 -3.51 7.55
CA ASP A 225 -2.12 -3.11 7.91
C ASP A 225 -1.30 -2.77 6.65
N THR A 226 -1.93 -2.07 5.69
CA THR A 226 -1.43 -1.98 4.32
C THR A 226 -0.47 -0.80 4.10
N LEU A 227 0.41 -0.99 3.12
CA LEU A 227 1.26 0.03 2.51
C LEU A 227 0.96 0.06 1.00
N LEU A 228 0.63 1.23 0.47
CA LEU A 228 0.39 1.45 -0.95
C LEU A 228 1.63 2.04 -1.61
N ILE A 229 2.10 1.37 -2.65
CA ILE A 229 3.30 1.77 -3.41
C ILE A 229 2.81 2.17 -4.81
N PRO A 230 2.84 3.47 -5.15
CA PRO A 230 2.49 3.92 -6.49
C PRO A 230 3.48 3.35 -7.50
N SER A 231 3.02 3.03 -8.70
CA SER A 231 3.91 2.54 -9.75
C SER A 231 4.81 3.66 -10.27
N ASN A 232 6.09 3.35 -10.47
CA ASN A 232 7.09 4.25 -11.04
C ASN A 232 6.89 4.49 -12.55
N ILE A 233 6.01 3.73 -13.21
CA ILE A 233 5.70 3.94 -14.63
C ILE A 233 5.16 5.35 -14.91
N TYR A 234 4.58 6.00 -13.89
CA TYR A 234 4.01 7.34 -14.00
C TYR A 234 5.04 8.47 -13.82
N ASP A 235 6.29 8.14 -13.49
CA ASP A 235 7.36 9.13 -13.26
C ASP A 235 7.88 9.75 -14.57
N SER A 236 7.68 9.07 -15.70
CA SER A 236 8.12 9.52 -17.02
C SER A 236 7.05 9.27 -18.07
N PHE A 237 6.86 10.21 -18.99
CA PHE A 237 5.90 10.07 -20.07
C PHE A 237 6.36 10.79 -21.34
N THR A 238 5.73 10.42 -22.45
CA THR A 238 5.89 11.10 -23.74
C THR A 238 4.53 11.47 -24.30
N TYR A 239 4.49 12.49 -25.17
CA TYR A 239 3.26 12.89 -25.85
C TYR A 239 3.19 12.32 -27.26
N GLU A 240 2.07 11.71 -27.60
CA GLU A 240 1.66 11.44 -28.97
C GLU A 240 0.57 12.45 -29.38
N VAL A 241 0.84 13.20 -30.43
CA VAL A 241 -0.06 14.24 -30.94
C VAL A 241 -0.61 13.81 -32.29
N ILE A 242 -1.93 13.66 -32.37
CA ILE A 242 -2.65 13.42 -33.61
C ILE A 242 -3.14 14.77 -34.11
N ASN A 243 -2.53 15.28 -35.17
CA ASN A 243 -2.87 16.58 -35.75
C ASN A 243 -4.08 16.50 -36.68
N ASN A 244 -4.78 17.61 -36.86
CA ASN A 244 -5.85 17.75 -37.86
C ASN A 244 -5.81 19.17 -38.46
N ASP A 245 -6.38 19.34 -39.64
CA ASP A 245 -6.49 20.64 -40.32
C ASP A 245 -7.59 21.53 -39.72
N SER A 246 -8.41 20.97 -38.84
CA SER A 246 -9.59 21.60 -38.22
C SER A 246 -9.32 22.89 -37.44
N LYS A 247 -10.41 23.67 -37.29
CA LYS A 247 -10.53 24.86 -36.43
C LYS A 247 -10.47 24.49 -34.93
N LEU A 248 -10.55 25.49 -34.06
CA LEU A 248 -10.59 25.33 -32.60
C LEU A 248 -11.66 24.30 -32.19
N THR A 249 -11.30 23.31 -31.38
CA THR A 249 -12.23 22.29 -30.84
C THR A 249 -12.12 22.22 -29.32
N ASN A 250 -13.19 21.78 -28.66
CA ASN A 250 -13.22 21.61 -27.21
C ASN A 250 -12.34 20.43 -26.77
N LEU A 251 -11.48 20.66 -25.76
CA LEU A 251 -10.71 19.63 -25.06
C LEU A 251 -11.38 19.27 -23.73
N VAL A 252 -11.60 20.25 -22.84
CA VAL A 252 -12.37 20.10 -21.60
C VAL A 252 -13.27 21.32 -21.47
N LYS A 253 -14.57 21.15 -21.78
CA LYS A 253 -15.56 22.23 -21.84
C LYS A 253 -15.64 23.00 -20.51
N ASP A 254 -15.73 22.30 -19.40
CA ASP A 254 -15.91 22.90 -18.06
C ASP A 254 -14.69 23.68 -17.55
N LYS A 255 -13.54 23.57 -18.23
CA LYS A 255 -12.29 24.25 -17.86
C LYS A 255 -11.84 25.28 -18.90
N ASN A 256 -12.63 25.53 -19.96
CA ASN A 256 -12.24 26.39 -21.08
C ASN A 256 -10.91 25.95 -21.74
N TYR A 257 -10.73 24.63 -21.90
CA TYR A 257 -9.56 24.06 -22.55
C TYR A 257 -9.91 23.64 -23.98
N TYR A 258 -9.03 23.96 -24.93
CA TYR A 258 -9.28 23.79 -26.36
C TYR A 258 -8.09 23.20 -27.10
N TYR A 259 -8.36 22.54 -28.23
CA TYR A 259 -7.35 22.17 -29.23
C TYR A 259 -7.40 23.11 -30.43
N TYR A 260 -6.24 23.44 -31.00
CA TYR A 260 -6.12 24.19 -32.25
C TYR A 260 -5.20 23.47 -33.24
N GLY A 261 -5.80 22.93 -34.31
CA GLY A 261 -5.08 22.09 -35.28
C GLY A 261 -4.61 20.74 -34.72
N ILE A 262 -5.18 20.33 -33.58
CA ILE A 262 -4.92 19.04 -32.93
C ILE A 262 -6.24 18.29 -32.81
N ASN A 263 -6.24 17.00 -33.13
CA ASN A 263 -7.36 16.10 -32.91
C ASN A 263 -7.35 15.54 -31.49
N SER A 264 -6.20 15.01 -31.08
CA SER A 264 -5.99 14.47 -29.73
C SER A 264 -4.53 14.52 -29.32
N ILE A 265 -4.31 14.60 -28.02
CA ILE A 265 -3.01 14.42 -27.38
C ILE A 265 -3.16 13.24 -26.41
N ASN A 266 -2.29 12.25 -26.58
CA ASN A 266 -2.19 11.08 -25.72
C ASN A 266 -0.90 11.15 -24.91
N ILE A 267 -0.99 10.90 -23.62
CA ILE A 267 0.11 10.77 -22.68
C ILE A 267 0.48 9.29 -22.62
N LYS A 268 1.67 8.93 -23.11
CA LYS A 268 2.20 7.57 -23.10
C LYS A 268 3.21 7.39 -21.98
N TYR A 269 2.85 6.58 -20.99
CA TYR A 269 3.77 6.15 -19.94
C TYR A 269 4.56 4.92 -20.38
N ASP A 270 3.87 3.94 -20.96
CA ASP A 270 4.46 2.77 -21.61
C ASP A 270 3.55 2.28 -22.77
N SER A 271 3.81 1.07 -23.29
CA SER A 271 3.01 0.48 -24.37
C SER A 271 1.58 0.11 -23.97
N ASN A 272 1.31 -0.05 -22.67
CA ASN A 272 0.05 -0.52 -22.12
C ASN A 272 -0.71 0.54 -21.28
N ASN A 273 -0.14 1.72 -21.10
CA ASN A 273 -0.67 2.78 -20.25
C ASN A 273 -0.60 4.10 -21.03
N ILE A 274 -1.62 4.30 -21.86
CA ILE A 274 -1.79 5.49 -22.70
C ILE A 274 -3.05 6.20 -22.21
N TYR A 275 -2.98 7.49 -21.91
CA TYR A 275 -4.12 8.27 -21.43
C TYR A 275 -4.39 9.46 -22.33
N GLU A 276 -5.65 9.75 -22.60
CA GLU A 276 -6.01 10.99 -23.27
C GLU A 276 -5.74 12.18 -22.34
N LEU A 277 -5.26 13.27 -22.93
CA LEU A 277 -5.03 14.51 -22.19
C LEU A 277 -6.33 15.07 -21.63
N SER A 278 -7.45 14.94 -22.35
CA SER A 278 -8.80 15.34 -21.90
C SER A 278 -9.17 14.67 -20.58
N TYR A 279 -9.00 13.36 -20.51
CA TYR A 279 -9.26 12.54 -19.32
C TYR A 279 -8.34 12.96 -18.18
N SER A 280 -7.04 13.06 -18.46
CA SER A 280 -6.03 13.38 -17.46
C SER A 280 -6.19 14.78 -16.85
N LEU A 281 -6.59 15.77 -17.66
CA LEU A 281 -6.88 17.14 -17.21
C LEU A 281 -8.21 17.20 -16.44
N THR A 282 -9.24 16.48 -16.88
CA THR A 282 -10.53 16.44 -16.16
C THR A 282 -10.36 15.88 -14.76
N ASP A 283 -9.57 14.81 -14.66
CA ASP A 283 -9.32 14.06 -13.43
C ASP A 283 -8.21 14.68 -12.53
N ASN A 284 -7.70 15.85 -12.93
CA ASN A 284 -6.60 16.59 -12.27
C ASN A 284 -5.33 15.74 -12.05
N ARG A 285 -5.06 14.76 -12.92
CA ARG A 285 -3.79 14.02 -12.93
C ARG A 285 -2.64 14.91 -13.38
N PHE A 286 -2.93 15.84 -14.29
CA PHE A 286 -2.05 16.93 -14.69
C PHE A 286 -2.77 18.25 -14.52
N SER A 287 -2.02 19.25 -14.10
CA SER A 287 -2.36 20.65 -14.32
C SER A 287 -1.70 21.13 -15.62
N VAL A 288 -2.19 22.25 -16.14
CA VAL A 288 -1.53 22.92 -17.28
C VAL A 288 -0.12 23.36 -16.89
N LEU A 289 0.12 23.68 -15.61
CA LEU A 289 1.43 24.04 -15.08
C LEU A 289 2.42 22.87 -15.17
N ASP A 290 1.96 21.64 -14.91
CA ASP A 290 2.81 20.44 -15.03
C ASP A 290 3.23 20.19 -16.49
N ILE A 291 2.38 20.57 -17.45
CA ILE A 291 2.63 20.42 -18.88
C ILE A 291 3.64 21.46 -19.39
N ILE A 292 3.47 22.73 -19.02
CA ILE A 292 4.40 23.79 -19.44
C ILE A 292 5.73 23.71 -18.68
N GLY A 293 5.73 23.22 -17.44
CA GLY A 293 6.92 23.09 -16.60
C GLY A 293 7.72 24.39 -16.53
N ASN A 294 9.03 24.30 -16.80
CA ASN A 294 9.96 25.43 -16.80
C ASN A 294 10.15 26.08 -18.18
N SER A 295 9.23 25.85 -19.11
CA SER A 295 9.32 26.39 -20.47
C SER A 295 9.25 27.91 -20.47
N THR A 296 10.04 28.54 -21.35
CA THR A 296 9.95 29.98 -21.58
C THR A 296 8.69 30.32 -22.35
N TYR A 297 8.21 31.55 -22.17
CA TYR A 297 7.01 32.04 -22.86
C TYR A 297 7.31 33.28 -23.71
N GLU A 298 6.54 33.42 -24.78
CA GLU A 298 6.43 34.62 -25.60
C GLU A 298 5.12 35.33 -25.27
N VAL A 299 5.16 36.66 -25.10
CA VAL A 299 3.94 37.45 -24.83
C VAL A 299 3.23 37.74 -26.14
N LEU A 300 1.97 37.34 -26.24
CA LEU A 300 1.08 37.66 -27.35
C LEU A 300 0.43 39.01 -27.08
N LYS A 301 0.56 39.96 -28.02
CA LYS A 301 0.03 41.31 -27.90
C LYS A 301 -0.91 41.69 -29.04
N LYS A 302 -1.87 42.55 -28.72
CA LYS A 302 -2.70 43.29 -29.68
C LYS A 302 -2.68 44.76 -29.26
N ASP A 303 -2.28 45.66 -30.15
CA ASP A 303 -2.22 47.10 -29.87
C ASP A 303 -1.47 47.45 -28.57
N ASP A 304 -0.31 46.81 -28.36
CA ASP A 304 0.56 46.89 -27.17
C ASP A 304 0.01 46.31 -25.86
N GLU A 305 -1.25 45.88 -25.82
CA GLU A 305 -1.85 45.16 -24.70
C GLU A 305 -1.49 43.66 -24.73
N GLU A 306 -1.14 43.10 -23.56
CA GLU A 306 -0.95 41.66 -23.40
C GLU A 306 -2.30 40.94 -23.47
N ILE A 307 -2.41 39.97 -24.38
CA ILE A 307 -3.62 39.17 -24.60
C ILE A 307 -3.41 37.72 -24.12
N GLY A 308 -2.17 37.27 -24.03
CA GLY A 308 -1.84 35.95 -23.50
C GLY A 308 -0.35 35.61 -23.59
N LYS A 309 -0.02 34.38 -23.21
CA LYS A 309 1.34 33.82 -23.18
C LYS A 309 1.40 32.53 -23.99
N LEU A 310 2.37 32.46 -24.90
CA LEU A 310 2.66 31.31 -25.74
C LEU A 310 3.86 30.54 -25.19
N TYR A 311 3.65 29.28 -24.84
CA TYR A 311 4.68 28.33 -24.43
C TYR A 311 4.94 27.36 -25.58
N LYS A 312 6.19 27.28 -26.03
CA LYS A 312 6.60 26.37 -27.12
C LYS A 312 7.18 25.10 -26.53
N LEU A 313 6.52 23.97 -26.73
CA LEU A 313 6.98 22.65 -26.29
C LEU A 313 7.41 21.80 -27.49
N ASP A 314 8.10 20.69 -27.24
CA ASP A 314 8.71 19.86 -28.28
C ASP A 314 7.72 19.23 -29.27
N LYS A 315 6.47 19.00 -28.84
CA LYS A 315 5.44 18.29 -29.62
C LYS A 315 4.23 19.14 -30.00
N PHE A 316 3.93 20.17 -29.21
CA PHE A 316 2.81 21.08 -29.39
C PHE A 316 3.09 22.39 -28.63
N ASN A 317 2.29 23.41 -28.86
CA ASN A 317 2.35 24.68 -28.15
C ASN A 317 1.19 24.80 -27.16
N VAL A 318 1.37 25.55 -26.09
CA VAL A 318 0.31 25.89 -25.13
C VAL A 318 0.16 27.41 -25.09
N VAL A 319 -1.07 27.89 -25.24
CA VAL A 319 -1.40 29.31 -25.11
C VAL A 319 -2.27 29.51 -23.89
N LEU A 320 -1.84 30.37 -22.98
CA LEU A 320 -2.64 30.84 -21.84
C LEU A 320 -3.17 32.23 -22.19
N CYS A 321 -4.47 32.35 -22.40
CA CYS A 321 -5.11 33.62 -22.74
C CYS A 321 -5.59 34.34 -21.47
N ASN A 322 -5.65 35.67 -21.51
CA ASN A 322 -6.10 36.48 -20.36
C ASN A 322 -7.60 36.34 -20.05
N ASN A 323 -8.37 35.72 -20.95
CA ASN A 323 -9.78 35.38 -20.76
C ASN A 323 -9.98 33.96 -20.19
N ASP A 324 -8.97 33.42 -19.49
CA ASP A 324 -8.93 32.08 -18.88
C ASP A 324 -8.94 30.89 -19.86
N ASN A 325 -8.95 31.13 -21.18
CA ASN A 325 -8.85 30.06 -22.16
C ASN A 325 -7.45 29.47 -22.20
N VAL A 326 -7.37 28.13 -22.25
CA VAL A 326 -6.12 27.39 -22.48
C VAL A 326 -6.20 26.66 -23.80
N ILE A 327 -5.25 26.92 -24.70
CA ILE A 327 -5.28 26.39 -26.06
C ILE A 327 -4.03 25.54 -26.31
N PHE A 328 -4.25 24.27 -26.62
CA PHE A 328 -3.23 23.32 -27.03
C PHE A 328 -3.16 23.31 -28.56
N ALA A 329 -2.07 23.85 -29.11
CA ALA A 329 -1.96 24.15 -30.53
C ALA A 329 -0.88 23.32 -31.24
N SER A 330 -1.16 22.91 -32.48
CA SER A 330 -0.20 22.17 -33.30
C SER A 330 1.02 23.04 -33.64
N LEU A 331 2.21 22.44 -33.66
CA LEU A 331 3.43 23.11 -34.14
C LEU A 331 3.34 23.56 -35.61
N LYS A 332 2.42 22.98 -36.39
CA LYS A 332 2.20 23.34 -37.79
C LYS A 332 1.39 24.63 -37.98
N LYS A 333 0.70 25.10 -36.93
CA LYS A 333 -0.12 26.32 -37.00
C LYS A 333 0.73 27.53 -36.64
N ASN A 334 0.56 28.62 -37.38
CA ASN A 334 1.09 29.91 -36.97
C ASN A 334 0.20 30.49 -35.86
N ILE A 335 0.77 30.76 -34.69
CA ILE A 335 0.04 31.21 -33.50
C ILE A 335 0.28 32.71 -33.31
N ASN A 336 -0.79 33.48 -33.32
CA ASN A 336 -0.81 34.91 -33.02
C ASN A 336 -1.87 35.20 -31.93
N TYR A 337 -2.07 36.48 -31.59
CA TYR A 337 -3.04 36.89 -30.57
C TYR A 337 -4.51 36.53 -30.91
N GLU A 338 -4.84 36.32 -32.19
CA GLU A 338 -6.23 36.07 -32.63
C GLU A 338 -6.75 34.72 -32.11
N VAL A 339 -5.86 33.77 -31.83
CA VAL A 339 -6.23 32.45 -31.30
C VAL A 339 -7.00 32.57 -29.97
N CYS A 340 -6.71 33.59 -29.16
CA CYS A 340 -7.39 33.86 -27.89
C CYS A 340 -8.79 34.46 -28.08
N SER A 341 -9.12 34.92 -29.29
CA SER A 341 -10.42 35.49 -29.65
C SER A 341 -11.31 34.50 -30.40
N TYR A 342 -10.82 33.29 -30.68
CA TYR A 342 -11.62 32.27 -31.34
C TYR A 342 -12.72 31.73 -30.43
N VAL A 343 -13.91 31.56 -31.00
CA VAL A 343 -15.08 30.98 -30.35
C VAL A 343 -15.32 29.61 -30.97
N VAL A 344 -15.61 28.61 -30.14
CA VAL A 344 -16.05 27.31 -30.63
C VAL A 344 -17.54 27.39 -30.93
N ASP A 345 -17.91 27.17 -32.20
CA ASP A 345 -19.33 27.03 -32.58
C ASP A 345 -19.91 25.78 -31.87
N GLU A 346 -21.04 25.95 -31.18
CA GLU A 346 -21.69 24.90 -30.35
C GLU A 346 -22.14 23.65 -31.12
#